data_AF-A0AA35VPJ0-F1
#
_entry.id   AF-A0AA35VPJ0-F1
#
_cell.length_a   1.000
_cell.length_b   1.000
_cell.length_c   1.000
_cell.angle_alpha   90.00
_cell.angle_beta   90.00
_cell.angle_gamma   90.00
#
_symmetry.space_group_name_H-M   'P 1'
#
loop_
_entity.id
_entity.type
_entity.pdbx_description
1 polymer ?
#
loop_
_entity_poly.entity_id
_entity_poly.type
_entity_poly.pdbx_seq_one_letter_code
_entity_poly.pdbx_strand_id
1 'polypeptide(L)'
;MRSFTKCCQTLFCNKKSITHLHRQLNGLTCPILGPSGPVVSERPKPIRCYGDETRCLEFVLVRDDSEVPNEVVRACATPSFCEMAKMSMHIDAISGTITEARCCESVRSEEQLNIEG
;
A
#
# COMPACT_ATOMS: atom_id res chain seq x y z
N MET A 1 10.72 -10.37 28.19
CA MET A 1 11.12 -10.42 26.76
C MET A 1 12.52 -11.01 26.66
N ARG A 2 12.70 -12.12 25.94
CA ARG A 2 14.04 -12.68 25.67
C ARG A 2 14.57 -12.10 24.36
N SER A 3 15.61 -11.27 24.44
CA SER A 3 16.36 -10.81 23.27
C SER A 3 17.29 -11.94 22.82
N PHE A 4 17.21 -12.33 21.53
CA PHE A 4 18.11 -13.33 20.96
C PHE A 4 19.13 -12.62 20.07
N THR A 5 20.37 -12.52 20.56
CA THR A 5 21.52 -12.05 19.78
C THR A 5 22.18 -13.24 19.08
N LYS A 6 22.30 -13.18 17.75
CA LYS A 6 23.07 -14.16 16.95
C LYS A 6 24.35 -13.51 16.46
N CYS A 7 25.49 -14.08 16.83
CA CYS A 7 26.81 -13.70 16.33
C CYS A 7 27.22 -14.63 15.18
N CYS A 8 27.98 -14.12 14.21
CA CYS A 8 28.46 -14.88 13.07
C CYS A 8 29.87 -14.41 12.67
N GLN A 9 30.68 -15.34 12.15
CA GLN A 9 32.14 -15.18 12.00
C GLN A 9 32.59 -14.62 10.65
N THR A 10 31.67 -14.42 9.70
CA THR A 10 32.00 -13.96 8.34
C THR A 10 31.60 -12.51 8.13
N LEU A 11 32.37 -11.78 7.30
CA LEU A 11 31.99 -10.44 6.86
C LEU A 11 30.61 -10.50 6.17
N PHE A 12 29.71 -9.58 6.55
CA PHE A 12 28.33 -9.48 6.04
C PHE A 12 27.37 -10.61 6.46
N CYS A 13 27.69 -11.40 7.47
CA CYS A 13 26.81 -12.47 7.94
C CYS A 13 25.48 -11.97 8.56
N ASN A 14 25.44 -10.73 9.02
CA ASN A 14 24.27 -10.01 9.49
C ASN A 14 23.58 -9.19 8.37
N LYS A 15 24.12 -9.22 7.15
CA LYS A 15 23.55 -8.52 6.01
C LYS A 15 22.31 -9.30 5.59
N LYS A 16 21.15 -8.86 6.09
CA LYS A 16 19.88 -9.18 5.42
C LYS A 16 20.09 -8.78 3.98
N SER A 17 19.99 -9.71 3.03
CA SER A 17 19.81 -9.33 1.65
C SER A 17 18.57 -8.46 1.66
N ILE A 18 18.74 -7.15 1.55
CA ILE A 18 17.68 -6.32 1.01
C ILE A 18 17.64 -6.81 -0.42
N THR A 19 16.88 -7.88 -0.63
CA THR A 19 16.49 -8.28 -1.96
C THR A 19 15.67 -7.07 -2.39
N HIS A 20 16.33 -6.11 -3.04
CA HIS A 20 15.68 -5.24 -3.99
C HIS A 20 15.15 -6.25 -5.00
N LEU A 21 13.99 -6.85 -4.72
CA LEU A 21 13.26 -7.53 -5.75
C LEU A 21 13.15 -6.44 -6.80
N HIS A 22 13.77 -6.68 -7.95
CA HIS A 22 13.31 -6.07 -9.19
C HIS A 22 11.88 -6.59 -9.34
N ARG A 23 10.95 -6.06 -8.52
CA ARG A 23 9.55 -6.39 -8.62
C ARG A 23 9.20 -5.86 -9.99
N GLN A 24 8.90 -6.77 -10.90
CA GLN A 24 8.45 -6.38 -12.21
C GLN A 24 7.11 -5.69 -12.03
N LEU A 25 6.90 -4.64 -12.81
CA LEU A 25 5.59 -4.01 -12.88
C LEU A 25 4.57 -5.07 -13.30
N ASN A 26 3.48 -5.18 -12.56
CA ASN A 26 2.47 -6.21 -12.83
C ASN A 26 1.39 -5.75 -13.82
N GLY A 27 1.54 -4.55 -14.37
CA GLY A 27 0.59 -3.94 -15.31
C GLY A 27 -0.62 -3.27 -14.63
N LEU A 28 -0.81 -3.43 -13.32
CA LEU A 28 -1.86 -2.74 -12.58
C LEU A 28 -1.46 -1.29 -12.34
N THR A 29 -2.42 -0.41 -12.60
CA THR A 29 -2.31 1.01 -12.30
C THR A 29 -3.49 1.39 -11.42
N CYS A 30 -3.22 1.94 -10.25
CA CYS A 30 -4.25 2.39 -9.33
C CYS A 30 -4.61 3.84 -9.61
N PRO A 31 -5.86 4.12 -10.02
CA PRO A 31 -6.34 5.48 -10.17
C PRO A 31 -6.57 6.12 -8.79
N ILE A 32 -6.80 7.42 -8.80
CA ILE A 32 -7.31 8.16 -7.65
C ILE A 32 -8.74 7.67 -7.40
N LEU A 33 -8.96 6.95 -6.30
CA LEU A 33 -10.30 6.71 -5.77
C LEU A 33 -10.70 8.00 -5.02
N GLY A 34 -11.78 8.66 -5.40
CA GLY A 34 -12.13 10.00 -4.88
C GLY A 34 -12.50 9.99 -3.37
N PRO A 35 -12.39 11.15 -2.67
CA PRO A 35 -13.37 12.21 -2.89
C PRO A 35 -12.82 13.64 -3.04
N SER A 36 -13.69 14.49 -3.58
CA SER A 36 -13.55 15.92 -3.90
C SER A 36 -13.12 16.77 -2.69
N GLY A 37 -11.91 17.34 -2.73
CA GLY A 37 -11.42 18.40 -1.83
C GLY A 37 -10.48 19.32 -2.60
N PRO A 38 -10.24 20.58 -2.15
CA PRO A 38 -9.62 21.62 -2.98
C PRO A 38 -8.17 21.26 -3.29
N VAL A 39 -8.03 20.65 -4.47
CA VAL A 39 -6.91 20.62 -5.40
C VAL A 39 -5.68 21.40 -4.91
N VAL A 40 -4.75 20.68 -4.29
CA VAL A 40 -3.34 20.99 -4.49
C VAL A 40 -3.08 20.75 -5.98
N SER A 41 -2.54 21.78 -6.62
CA SER A 41 -2.48 22.07 -8.07
C SER A 41 -1.71 21.08 -8.95
N GLU A 42 -1.51 19.84 -8.52
CA GLU A 42 -0.83 18.80 -9.29
C GLU A 42 -1.78 17.63 -9.46
N ARG A 43 -2.16 17.33 -10.71
CA ARG A 43 -2.94 16.11 -11.01
C ARG A 43 -2.21 14.92 -10.38
N PRO A 44 -2.80 14.20 -9.41
CA PRO A 44 -2.08 13.12 -8.73
C PRO A 44 -1.70 12.05 -9.76
N LYS A 45 -0.42 11.70 -9.81
CA LYS A 45 0.09 10.72 -10.76
C LYS A 45 -0.45 9.34 -10.38
N PRO A 46 -0.88 8.53 -11.36
CA PRO A 46 -1.35 7.18 -11.10
C PRO A 46 -0.23 6.31 -10.51
N ILE A 47 -0.56 5.42 -9.57
CA ILE A 47 0.41 4.53 -8.90
C ILE A 47 0.54 3.25 -9.73
N ARG A 48 1.77 2.93 -10.15
CA ARG A 48 2.07 1.66 -10.86
C ARG A 48 2.45 0.59 -9.84
N CYS A 49 1.82 -0.56 -9.93
CA CYS A 49 1.98 -1.64 -8.95
C CYS A 49 3.01 -2.68 -9.39
N TYR A 50 3.49 -3.43 -8.41
CA TYR A 50 4.62 -4.31 -8.55
C TYR A 50 4.29 -5.72 -8.06
N GLY A 51 4.79 -6.74 -8.76
CA GLY A 51 4.67 -8.13 -8.32
C GLY A 51 3.23 -8.56 -8.02
N ASP A 52 2.99 -9.05 -6.80
CA ASP A 52 1.71 -9.60 -6.34
C ASP A 52 0.72 -8.55 -5.81
N GLU A 53 1.05 -7.26 -5.91
CA GLU A 53 0.18 -6.16 -5.54
C GLU A 53 -0.93 -5.95 -6.59
N THR A 54 -1.91 -6.84 -6.60
CA THR A 54 -2.99 -6.90 -7.59
C THR A 54 -4.27 -6.17 -7.16
N ARG A 55 -4.21 -5.37 -6.08
CA ARG A 55 -5.33 -4.58 -5.56
C ARG A 55 -4.92 -3.12 -5.39
N CYS A 56 -5.87 -2.23 -5.61
CA CYS A 56 -5.77 -0.84 -5.19
C CYS A 56 -6.39 -0.70 -3.81
N LEU A 57 -5.67 -0.04 -2.91
CA LEU A 57 -6.07 0.17 -1.53
C LEU A 57 -6.12 1.67 -1.24
N GLU A 58 -7.21 2.11 -0.62
CA GLU A 58 -7.38 3.43 -0.02
C GLU A 58 -7.79 3.26 1.44
N PHE A 59 -7.22 4.06 2.33
CA PHE A 59 -7.56 4.03 3.76
C PHE A 59 -7.27 5.37 4.44
N VAL A 60 -7.86 5.58 5.61
CA VAL A 60 -7.53 6.69 6.50
C VAL A 60 -6.48 6.22 7.49
N LEU A 61 -5.35 6.92 7.56
CA LEU A 61 -4.32 6.71 8.56
C LEU A 61 -4.57 7.65 9.73
N VAL A 62 -4.97 7.08 10.86
CA VAL A 62 -5.09 7.79 12.13
C VAL A 62 -3.77 7.64 12.88
N ARG A 63 -3.03 8.74 13.06
CA ARG A 63 -1.77 8.73 13.80
C ARG A 63 -2.04 8.67 15.30
N ASP A 64 -1.12 8.07 16.04
CA ASP A 64 -1.22 8.01 17.50
C ASP A 64 -1.09 9.40 18.15
N ASP A 65 -0.35 10.29 17.48
CA ASP A 65 -0.25 11.69 17.84
C ASP A 65 -1.46 12.47 17.28
N SER A 66 -2.35 12.90 18.18
CA SER A 66 -3.56 13.65 17.84
C SER A 66 -3.28 15.04 17.26
N GLU A 67 -2.06 15.57 17.40
CA GLU A 67 -1.67 16.83 16.75
C GLU A 67 -1.42 16.64 15.25
N VAL A 68 -1.19 15.40 14.80
CA VAL A 68 -0.99 15.08 13.39
C VAL A 68 -2.34 14.78 12.73
N PRO A 69 -2.74 15.54 11.68
CA PRO A 69 -4.00 15.29 10.99
C PRO A 69 -4.05 13.89 10.38
N ASN A 70 -5.23 13.29 10.40
CA ASN A 70 -5.50 12.06 9.67
C ASN A 70 -5.24 12.26 8.17
N GLU A 71 -4.67 11.24 7.54
CA GLU A 71 -4.29 11.28 6.13
C GLU A 71 -5.02 10.19 5.35
N VAL A 72 -5.52 10.54 4.15
CA VAL A 72 -6.03 9.53 3.21
C VAL A 72 -4.85 8.99 2.40
N VAL A 73 -4.52 7.73 2.61
CA VAL A 73 -3.40 7.05 1.95
C VAL A 73 -3.91 6.15 0.84
N ARG A 74 -3.20 6.14 -0.29
CA ARG A 74 -3.48 5.29 -1.45
C ARG A 74 -2.24 4.48 -1.82
N ALA A 75 -2.42 3.19 -2.04
CA ALA A 75 -1.33 2.27 -2.32
C ALA A 75 -1.75 1.09 -3.20
N CYS A 76 -0.77 0.42 -3.77
CA CYS A 76 -0.92 -0.93 -4.29
C CYS A 76 -0.83 -1.92 -3.12
N ALA A 77 -1.66 -2.96 -3.12
CA ALA A 77 -1.72 -3.94 -2.06
C ALA A 77 -1.86 -5.35 -2.61
N THR A 78 -1.34 -6.33 -1.86
CA THR A 78 -1.67 -7.73 -2.10
C THR A 78 -3.11 -8.02 -1.62
N PRO A 79 -3.79 -9.03 -2.16
CA PRO A 79 -5.12 -9.42 -1.69
C PRO A 79 -5.18 -9.68 -0.18
N SER A 80 -4.16 -10.31 0.40
CA SER A 80 -4.11 -10.58 1.84
C SER A 80 -3.96 -9.30 2.67
N PHE A 81 -3.13 -8.36 2.22
CA PHE A 81 -2.96 -7.08 2.94
C PHE A 81 -4.24 -6.25 2.89
N CYS A 82 -4.93 -6.25 1.75
CA CYS A 82 -6.23 -5.63 1.61
C CYS A 82 -7.25 -6.17 2.62
N GLU A 83 -7.37 -7.49 2.79
CA GLU A 83 -8.30 -8.07 3.77
C GLU A 83 -7.91 -7.71 5.21
N MET A 84 -6.62 -7.68 5.53
CA MET A 84 -6.16 -7.21 6.85
C MET A 84 -6.47 -5.74 7.08
N ALA A 85 -6.27 -4.89 6.08
CA ALA A 85 -6.56 -3.45 6.17
C ALA A 85 -8.04 -3.18 6.48
N LYS A 86 -8.97 -3.96 5.90
CA LYS A 86 -10.42 -3.87 6.19
C LYS A 86 -10.76 -4.17 7.65
N MET A 87 -9.95 -4.97 8.32
CA MET A 87 -10.18 -5.34 9.73
C MET A 87 -9.74 -4.26 10.71
N SER A 88 -9.23 -3.12 10.23
CA SER A 88 -8.53 -2.09 11.01
C SER A 88 -7.25 -2.67 11.64
N MET A 89 -6.10 -2.11 11.26
CA MET A 89 -4.81 -2.61 11.75
C MET A 89 -3.91 -1.47 12.21
N HIS A 90 -3.29 -1.66 13.38
CA HIS A 90 -2.23 -0.79 13.85
C HIS A 90 -0.91 -1.17 13.18
N ILE A 91 -0.15 -0.16 12.75
CA ILE A 91 1.15 -0.33 12.09
C ILE A 91 2.19 0.49 12.86
N ASP A 92 2.95 -0.20 13.71
CA ASP A 92 4.01 0.41 14.54
C ASP A 92 5.01 1.22 13.71
N ALA A 93 5.33 0.73 12.49
CA ALA A 93 6.30 1.37 11.59
C ALA A 93 5.89 2.78 11.13
N ILE A 94 4.61 3.11 11.21
CA ILE A 94 4.07 4.43 10.88
C ILE A 94 3.31 5.05 12.06
N SER A 95 3.43 4.49 13.26
CA SER A 95 2.79 5.00 14.50
C SER A 95 1.34 5.44 14.26
N GLY A 96 0.54 4.50 13.74
CA GLY A 96 -0.83 4.80 13.38
C GLY A 96 -1.65 3.58 13.00
N THR A 97 -2.95 3.81 12.91
CA THR A 97 -3.96 2.80 12.65
C THR A 97 -4.61 3.05 11.30
N ILE A 98 -4.67 2.01 10.48
CA ILE A 98 -5.43 1.99 9.23
C ILE A 98 -6.91 1.83 9.56
N THR A 99 -7.73 2.78 9.13
CA THR A 99 -9.19 2.73 9.25
C THR A 99 -9.85 2.95 7.88
N GLU A 100 -11.14 2.61 7.78
CA GLU A 100 -11.97 2.87 6.59
C GLU A 100 -11.39 2.31 5.27
N ALA A 101 -10.63 1.21 5.37
CA ALA A 101 -9.95 0.65 4.22
C ALA A 101 -10.92 0.14 3.15
N ARG A 102 -10.68 0.56 1.91
CA ARG A 102 -11.41 0.15 0.72
C ARG A 102 -10.43 -0.44 -0.27
N CYS A 103 -10.79 -1.58 -0.83
CA CYS A 103 -10.02 -2.19 -1.90
C CYS A 103 -10.86 -2.35 -3.15
N CYS A 104 -10.24 -2.13 -4.30
CA CYS A 104 -10.82 -2.43 -5.59
C CYS A 104 -9.83 -3.19 -6.47
N GLU A 105 -10.37 -4.02 -7.34
CA GLU A 105 -9.67 -4.49 -8.53
C GLU A 105 -9.75 -3.31 -9.49
N SER A 106 -8.66 -2.59 -9.77
CA SER A 106 -8.75 -1.65 -10.88
C SER A 106 -8.82 -2.44 -12.17
N VAL A 107 -9.72 -2.01 -13.05
CA VAL A 107 -9.91 -2.57 -14.38
C VAL A 107 -8.57 -2.51 -15.12
N ARG A 108 -8.16 -3.62 -15.74
CA ARG A 108 -7.06 -3.64 -16.70
C ARG A 108 -7.28 -2.49 -17.68
N SER A 109 -6.30 -1.61 -17.82
CA SER A 109 -6.34 -0.45 -18.70
C SER A 109 -6.96 -0.80 -20.06
N GLU A 110 -8.16 -0.26 -20.33
CA GLU A 110 -8.79 -0.09 -21.65
C GLU A 110 -9.02 -1.30 -22.57
N GLU A 111 -9.37 -2.48 -22.06
CA GLU A 111 -10.10 -3.47 -22.88
C GLU A 111 -11.30 -4.02 -22.10
N GLN A 112 -12.48 -3.97 -22.75
CA GLN A 112 -13.80 -4.44 -22.28
C GLN A 112 -14.74 -3.41 -21.63
N LEU A 113 -14.90 -2.25 -22.26
CA LEU A 113 -16.21 -1.59 -22.36
C LEU A 113 -16.68 -1.72 -23.81
N ASN A 114 -16.99 -2.95 -24.21
CA ASN A 114 -17.83 -3.26 -25.36
C ASN A 114 -18.42 -4.63 -25.09
N ILE A 115 -19.72 -4.77 -25.40
CA ILE A 115 -20.61 -5.92 -25.22
C ILE A 115 -21.42 -5.84 -23.91
N GLU A 116 -22.52 -5.08 -23.93
CA GLU A 116 -23.88 -5.63 -24.08
C GLU A 116 -24.92 -4.49 -24.17
N GLY A 117 -25.75 -4.50 -25.22
CA GLY A 117 -27.01 -3.71 -25.32
C GLY A 117 -27.12 -2.80 -26.52
#